data_AF-A0A498RGH0-F1
#
_entry.id   AF-A0A498RGH0-F1
#
_cell.length_a   1.000
_cell.length_b   1.000
_cell.length_c   1.000
_cell.angle_alpha   90.00
_cell.angle_beta   90.00
_cell.angle_gamma   90.00
#
_symmetry.space_group_name_H-M   'P 1'
#
loop_
_entity.id
_entity.type
_entity.pdbx_description
1 polymer ?
#
loop_
_entity_poly.entity_id
_entity_poly.type
_entity_poly.pdbx_seq_one_letter_code
_entity_poly.pdbx_strand_id
1 'polypeptide(L)'
;MRYMNLKWLEAWYKNNCNGSWEHSYGIRIDTLDNPGWGIRIDLVDTELKNKFFESLKIERSKDDWVHCKVSDYVSKGQEEQRISKKY
;
A
#
# COMPACT_ATOMS: atom_id res chain seq x y z
N MET A 1 -8.95 20.22 9.19
CA MET A 1 -8.59 19.08 8.31
C MET A 1 -7.07 18.96 8.33
N ARG A 2 -6.50 17.87 8.86
CA ARG A 2 -5.04 17.69 8.94
C ARG A 2 -4.59 17.12 7.60
N TYR A 3 -3.88 17.89 6.79
CA TYR A 3 -3.28 17.36 5.56
C TYR A 3 -2.33 16.22 5.95
N MET A 4 -2.62 15.02 5.48
CA MET A 4 -1.66 13.92 5.56
C MET A 4 -0.55 14.22 4.57
N ASN A 5 0.60 14.58 5.11
CA ASN A 5 1.79 14.82 4.32
C ASN A 5 2.38 13.47 3.89
N LEU A 6 2.55 13.27 2.58
CA LEU A 6 3.10 12.04 1.99
C LEU A 6 4.64 11.94 2.06
N LYS A 7 5.33 12.89 2.73
CA LYS A 7 6.80 12.90 2.85
C LYS A 7 7.38 11.61 3.43
N TRP A 8 6.66 10.94 4.33
CA TRP A 8 7.09 9.64 4.85
C TRP A 8 7.10 8.56 3.76
N LEU A 9 6.11 8.59 2.85
CA LEU A 9 6.00 7.65 1.74
C LEU A 9 7.03 7.95 0.65
N GLU A 10 7.28 9.24 0.37
CA GLU A 10 8.38 9.67 -0.52
C GLU A 10 9.74 9.19 0.02
N ALA A 11 10.00 9.39 1.31
CA ALA A 11 11.25 8.95 1.94
C ALA A 11 11.38 7.43 1.93
N TRP A 12 10.31 6.71 2.22
CA TRP A 12 10.29 5.25 2.14
C TRP A 12 10.58 4.76 0.72
N TYR A 13 9.93 5.31 -0.30
CA TYR A 13 10.19 4.95 -1.69
C TYR A 13 11.66 5.17 -2.07
N LYS A 14 12.20 6.34 -1.74
CA LYS A 14 13.60 6.68 -2.01
C LYS A 14 14.58 5.72 -1.33
N ASN A 15 14.29 5.27 -0.11
CA ASN A 15 15.15 4.33 0.62
C ASN A 15 15.17 2.92 0.02
N ASN A 16 14.14 2.54 -0.76
CA ASN A 16 14.10 1.26 -1.45
C ASN A 16 14.70 1.31 -2.86
N CYS A 17 14.96 2.51 -3.41
CA CYS A 17 15.60 2.65 -4.71
C CYS A 17 17.06 2.19 -4.64
N ASN A 18 17.43 1.22 -5.47
CA ASN A 18 18.74 0.59 -5.45
C ASN A 18 19.32 0.33 -6.86
N GLY A 19 18.71 0.91 -7.90
CA GLY A 19 19.10 0.73 -9.31
C GLY A 19 18.36 -0.40 -10.02
N SER A 20 17.60 -1.23 -9.29
CA SER A 20 16.81 -2.33 -9.87
C SER A 20 15.37 -2.33 -9.37
N TRP A 21 15.17 -2.03 -8.09
CA TRP A 21 13.87 -2.07 -7.45
C TRP A 21 12.88 -1.11 -8.11
N GLU A 22 13.28 0.14 -8.33
CA GLU A 22 12.46 1.20 -8.93
C GLU A 22 12.04 0.93 -10.38
N HIS A 23 12.73 0.02 -11.08
CA HIS A 23 12.41 -0.40 -12.43
C HIS A 23 11.35 -1.51 -12.47
N SER A 24 11.19 -2.26 -11.36
CA SER A 24 10.37 -3.47 -11.30
C SER A 24 9.18 -3.36 -10.34
N TYR A 25 9.28 -2.47 -9.36
CA TYR A 25 8.39 -2.33 -8.22
C TYR A 25 8.09 -0.86 -7.93
N GLY A 26 7.04 -0.61 -7.16
CA GLY A 26 6.77 0.74 -6.72
C GLY A 26 5.48 0.91 -5.91
N ILE A 27 4.89 2.09 -6.08
CA ILE A 27 3.66 2.50 -5.42
C ILE A 27 2.63 2.78 -6.50
N ARG A 28 1.44 2.18 -6.39
CA ARG A 28 0.31 2.41 -7.29
C ARG A 28 -0.87 3.00 -6.52
N ILE A 29 -1.51 4.00 -7.11
CA ILE A 29 -2.77 4.58 -6.63
C ILE A 29 -3.85 4.21 -7.64
N ASP A 30 -4.96 3.66 -7.16
CA ASP A 30 -6.09 3.25 -7.99
C ASP A 30 -7.44 3.65 -7.37
N THR A 31 -8.48 3.73 -8.19
CA THR A 31 -9.86 3.89 -7.73
C THR A 31 -10.48 2.53 -7.37
N LEU A 32 -11.48 2.54 -6.50
CA LEU A 32 -12.29 1.37 -6.18
C LEU A 32 -13.62 1.40 -6.97
N ASP A 33 -14.25 0.24 -7.17
CA ASP A 33 -15.52 0.13 -7.91
C ASP A 33 -16.71 0.84 -7.23
N ASN A 34 -16.59 1.12 -5.93
CA ASN A 34 -17.47 2.01 -5.17
C ASN A 34 -16.65 3.24 -4.73
N PRO A 35 -17.19 4.48 -4.74
CA PRO A 35 -16.42 5.72 -4.54
C PRO A 35 -15.36 5.60 -3.45
N GLY A 36 -14.09 5.68 -3.84
CA GLY A 36 -12.98 5.35 -2.97
C GLY A 36 -11.67 5.20 -3.74
N TRP A 37 -10.58 5.07 -3.00
CA TRP A 37 -9.25 4.92 -3.56
C TRP A 37 -8.44 3.88 -2.79
N GLY A 38 -7.44 3.32 -3.45
CA GLY A 38 -6.46 2.41 -2.86
C GLY A 38 -5.04 2.82 -3.18
N ILE A 39 -4.13 2.42 -2.29
CA ILE A 39 -2.69 2.42 -2.51
C ILE A 39 -2.23 0.96 -2.47
N ARG A 40 -1.40 0.56 -3.43
CA ARG A 40 -0.62 -0.68 -3.42
C ARG A 40 0.86 -0.35 -3.38
N ILE A 41 1.59 -1.07 -2.53
CA ILE A 41 3.03 -0.92 -2.34
C ILE A 41 3.65 -2.30 -2.48
N ASP A 42 4.56 -2.47 -3.43
CA ASP A 42 5.32 -3.71 -3.56
C ASP A 42 6.30 -3.82 -2.38
N LEU A 43 6.30 -4.96 -1.69
CA LEU A 43 7.21 -5.22 -0.57
C LEU A 43 8.40 -6.11 -0.97
N VAL A 44 8.36 -6.69 -2.17
CA VAL A 44 9.43 -7.54 -2.69
C VAL A 44 10.77 -6.81 -2.63
N ASP A 45 11.77 -7.48 -2.10
CA ASP A 45 13.15 -7.00 -1.93
C ASP A 45 13.28 -5.69 -1.13
N THR A 46 12.28 -5.40 -0.28
CA THR A 46 12.34 -4.37 0.76
C THR A 46 12.57 -4.99 2.13
N GLU A 47 12.93 -4.16 3.11
CA GLU A 47 13.03 -4.58 4.52
C GLU A 47 11.70 -5.01 5.16
N LEU A 48 10.57 -4.80 4.47
CA LEU A 48 9.24 -5.15 4.95
C LEU A 48 8.76 -6.50 4.44
N LYS A 49 9.45 -7.10 3.46
CA LYS A 49 9.15 -8.44 2.96
C LYS A 49 9.13 -9.46 4.10
N ASN A 50 8.11 -10.31 4.16
CA ASN A 50 7.89 -11.32 5.21
C ASN A 50 7.81 -10.77 6.65
N LYS A 51 7.73 -9.45 6.87
CA LYS A 51 7.48 -8.94 8.22
C LYS A 51 6.03 -9.20 8.58
N PHE A 52 5.81 -9.75 9.77
CA PHE A 52 4.46 -9.95 10.28
C PHE A 52 3.71 -8.61 10.33
N PHE A 53 2.56 -8.58 9.67
CA PHE A 53 1.66 -7.44 9.67
C PHE A 53 0.24 -7.93 9.99
N GLU A 54 -0.30 -7.45 11.11
CA GLU A 54 -1.70 -7.68 11.43
C GLU A 54 -2.58 -6.79 10.54
N SER A 55 -3.54 -7.41 9.85
CA SER A 55 -4.45 -6.66 8.97
C SER A 55 -5.28 -5.66 9.76
N LEU A 56 -5.30 -4.41 9.31
CA LEU A 56 -6.09 -3.34 9.91
C LEU A 56 -7.44 -3.22 9.20
N LYS A 57 -8.53 -3.26 9.96
CA LYS A 57 -9.87 -2.98 9.47
C LYS A 57 -10.56 -1.98 10.38
N ILE A 58 -10.82 -0.79 9.85
CA ILE A 58 -11.58 0.26 10.54
C ILE A 58 -12.86 0.50 9.76
N GLU A 59 -14.00 0.23 10.39
CA GLU A 59 -15.36 0.37 9.85
C GLU A 59 -16.09 1.46 10.63
N ARG A 60 -16.12 2.71 10.12
CA ARG A 60 -16.85 3.81 10.78
C ARG A 60 -18.27 3.93 10.24
N SER A 61 -18.45 3.69 8.95
CA SER A 61 -19.75 3.60 8.29
C SER A 61 -19.63 2.84 6.96
N LYS A 62 -20.75 2.66 6.25
CA LYS A 62 -20.79 2.06 4.91
C LYS A 62 -19.91 2.79 3.88
N ASP A 63 -19.76 4.09 4.05
CA ASP A 63 -19.02 4.97 3.15
C ASP A 63 -17.73 5.50 3.79
N ASP A 64 -17.49 5.27 5.09
CA ASP A 64 -16.23 5.61 5.76
C ASP A 64 -15.58 4.37 6.39
N TRP A 65 -14.68 3.75 5.64
CA TRP A 65 -13.84 2.67 6.14
C TRP A 65 -12.40 2.79 5.65
N VAL A 66 -11.49 2.12 6.36
CA VAL A 66 -10.06 1.95 6.02
C VAL A 66 -9.70 0.50 6.21
N HIS A 67 -9.25 -0.17 5.16
CA HIS A 67 -8.68 -1.52 5.25
C HIS A 67 -7.22 -1.49 4.83
N CYS A 68 -6.35 -2.16 5.57
CA CYS A 68 -4.96 -2.40 5.19
C CYS A 68 -4.64 -3.88 5.39
N LYS A 69 -4.02 -4.50 4.39
CA LYS A 69 -3.58 -5.89 4.45
C LYS A 69 -2.29 -6.06 3.66
N VAL A 70 -1.50 -7.06 4.03
CA VAL A 70 -0.44 -7.61 3.19
C VAL A 70 -1.00 -8.85 2.51
N SER A 71 -0.72 -9.02 1.23
CA SER A 71 -1.17 -10.20 0.47
C SER A 71 -0.16 -10.57 -0.59
N ASP A 72 -0.04 -11.88 -0.83
CA ASP A 72 0.67 -12.40 -2.00
C ASP A 72 -0.18 -12.13 -3.25
N TYR A 73 0.32 -11.27 -4.13
CA TYR A 73 -0.25 -11.04 -5.45
C TYR A 73 0.14 -12.19 -6.38
N VAL A 74 -0.81 -13.10 -6.57
CA VAL A 74 -0.64 -14.40 -7.23
C VAL A 74 -0.17 -14.32 -8.68
N SER A 75 -0.38 -13.20 -9.38
CA SER A 75 -0.02 -13.13 -10.80
C SER A 75 1.48 -13.12 -11.10
N LYS A 76 2.34 -12.89 -10.09
CA LYS A 76 3.82 -12.93 -10.24
C LYS A 76 4.58 -13.48 -9.01
N GLY A 77 3.92 -14.00 -7.99
CA GLY A 77 4.58 -14.41 -6.73
C GLY A 77 5.18 -13.22 -5.97
N GLN A 78 4.52 -12.06 -6.04
CA GLN A 78 4.98 -10.81 -5.44
C GLN A 78 4.18 -10.50 -4.18
N GLU A 79 4.84 -10.07 -3.11
CA GLU A 79 4.19 -9.62 -1.88
C GLU A 79 3.89 -8.12 -2.00
N GLU A 80 2.63 -7.72 -1.78
CA GLU A 80 2.21 -6.32 -1.77
C GLU A 80 1.45 -5.96 -0.48
N GLN A 81 1.62 -4.72 -0.02
CA GLN A 81 0.74 -4.11 0.95
C GLN A 81 -0.32 -3.29 0.22
N ARG A 82 -1.59 -3.54 0.55
CA ARG A 82 -2.72 -2.80 0.01
C ARG A 82 -3.45 -2.05 1.11
N ILE A 83 -3.54 -0.73 0.96
CA ILE A 83 -4.39 0.16 1.73
C ILE A 83 -5.58 0.55 0.86
N SER A 84 -6.78 0.52 1.40
CA SER A 84 -8.01 0.92 0.69
C SER A 84 -8.86 1.79 1.61
N LYS A 85 -9.34 2.91 1.05
CA LYS A 85 -10.15 3.91 1.74
C LYS A 85 -11.41 4.17 0.91
N LYS A 86 -12.55 4.13 1.58
CA LYS A 86 -13.82 4.63 1.03
C LYS A 86 -14.23 5.91 1.76
N TYR A 87 -14.88 6.83 1.05
CA TYR A 87 -15.41 8.09 1.58
C TYR A 87 -16.82 8.35 1.04
#